data_AF-A0A0B6XVZ1-F1
#
_entry.id   AF-A0A0B6XVZ1-F1
#
_cell.length_a   1.000
_cell.length_b   1.000
_cell.length_c   1.000
_cell.angle_alpha   90.00
_cell.angle_beta   90.00
_cell.angle_gamma   90.00
#
_symmetry.space_group_name_H-M   'P 1'
#
loop_
_entity.id
_entity.type
_entity.pdbx_description
1 polymer ?
#
loop_
_entity_poly.entity_id
_entity_poly.type
_entity_poly.pdbx_seq_one_letter_code
_entity_poly.pdbx_strand_id
1 'polypeptide(L)'
;TVFRLHSVLSERDEIHFESYARIEHVLTGFWLHALKDEDYIRKQFRGIEDSQEQSMKGLRWDTANVRQVSASGESMYDDAFTIQYVEKTYVDDFNFVAGMVPFLLNLIRDR
;
A
#
# COMPACT_ATOMS: atom_id res chain seq x y z
N THR A 1 1.70 14.67 -2.62
CA THR A 1 0.31 14.19 -2.69
C THR A 1 -0.30 14.36 -1.32
N VAL A 2 -1.47 14.99 -1.19
CA VAL A 2 -2.09 15.28 0.12
C VAL A 2 -3.47 14.64 0.14
N PHE A 3 -3.73 13.84 1.17
CA PHE A 3 -5.02 13.19 1.39
C PHE A 3 -5.61 13.61 2.73
N ARG A 4 -6.94 13.71 2.79
CA ARG A 4 -7.70 13.91 4.01
C ARG A 4 -8.48 12.65 4.32
N LEU A 5 -8.49 12.29 5.60
CA LEU A 5 -9.26 11.16 6.11
C LEU A 5 -10.56 11.69 6.71
N HIS A 6 -11.66 10.99 6.43
CA HIS A 6 -13.01 11.34 6.90
C HIS A 6 -13.58 10.17 7.69
N SER A 7 -13.95 10.38 8.94
CA SER A 7 -14.59 9.37 9.79
C SER A 7 -15.91 8.89 9.16
N VAL A 8 -16.16 7.57 9.19
CA VAL A 8 -17.42 6.98 8.68
C VAL A 8 -18.49 6.89 9.77
N LEU A 9 -18.10 6.61 11.02
CA LEU A 9 -19.02 6.25 12.11
C LEU A 9 -19.11 7.29 13.23
N SER A 10 -18.09 8.13 13.39
CA SER A 10 -18.03 9.10 14.48
C SER A 10 -18.50 10.47 14.00
N GLU A 11 -19.39 11.10 14.78
CA GLU A 11 -19.75 12.53 14.65
C GLU A 11 -18.59 13.48 15.00
N ARG A 12 -17.52 12.95 15.61
CA ARG A 12 -16.32 13.70 15.95
C ARG A 12 -15.30 13.62 14.81
N ASP A 13 -14.59 14.73 14.59
CA ASP A 13 -13.53 14.85 13.56
C ASP A 13 -12.25 14.04 13.88
N GLU A 14 -12.21 13.33 15.01
CA GLU A 14 -11.05 12.53 15.43
C GLU A 14 -11.13 11.10 14.92
N ILE A 15 -10.10 10.68 14.18
CA ILE A 15 -9.97 9.33 13.65
C ILE A 15 -9.06 8.53 14.57
N HIS A 16 -9.63 7.48 15.15
CA HIS A 16 -8.91 6.56 16.03
C HIS A 16 -8.28 5.43 15.20
N PHE A 17 -7.26 4.78 15.73
CA PHE A 17 -6.82 3.51 15.18
C PHE A 17 -7.97 2.51 15.18
N GLU A 18 -7.96 1.61 14.20
CA GLU A 18 -8.96 0.56 13.95
C GLU A 18 -10.35 1.08 13.57
N SER A 19 -10.56 2.39 13.55
CA SER A 19 -11.80 3.01 13.10
C SER A 19 -11.88 3.12 11.58
N TYR A 20 -13.11 3.17 11.06
CA TYR A 20 -13.38 3.28 9.63
C TYR A 20 -13.30 4.73 9.15
N ALA A 21 -12.57 4.93 8.05
CA ALA A 21 -12.40 6.21 7.39
C ALA A 21 -12.49 6.10 5.86
N ARG A 22 -12.94 7.17 5.22
CA ARG A 22 -12.82 7.41 3.78
C ARG A 22 -11.62 8.31 3.51
N ILE A 23 -11.04 8.19 2.32
CA ILE A 23 -9.83 8.92 1.94
C ILE A 23 -10.14 9.82 0.74
N GLU A 24 -9.94 11.12 0.89
CA GLU A 24 -10.15 12.13 -0.15
C GLU A 24 -8.80 12.72 -0.58
N HIS A 25 -8.58 12.86 -1.88
CA HIS A 25 -7.45 13.61 -2.42
C HIS A 25 -7.76 15.10 -2.41
N VAL A 26 -7.05 15.86 -1.57
CA VAL A 26 -7.41 17.26 -1.24
C VAL A 26 -7.38 18.20 -2.45
N LEU A 27 -6.48 17.97 -3.40
CA LEU A 27 -6.33 18.87 -4.55
C LEU A 27 -7.40 18.67 -5.62
N THR A 28 -7.85 17.43 -5.83
CA THR A 28 -8.83 17.12 -6.89
C THR A 28 -10.24 16.95 -6.34
N GLY A 29 -10.41 16.72 -5.04
CA GLY A 29 -11.69 16.36 -4.41
C GLY A 29 -12.15 14.93 -4.72
N PHE A 30 -11.29 14.11 -5.31
CA PHE A 30 -11.63 12.73 -5.65
C PHE A 30 -11.43 11.80 -4.45
N TRP A 31 -12.26 10.79 -4.34
CA TRP A 31 -12.30 9.81 -3.26
C TRP A 31 -11.60 8.52 -3.68
N LEU A 32 -10.82 7.93 -2.77
CA LEU A 32 -10.22 6.63 -3.00
C LEU A 32 -11.30 5.56 -3.13
N HIS A 33 -11.23 4.77 -4.20
CA HIS A 33 -12.23 3.77 -4.53
C HIS A 33 -11.60 2.43 -4.91
N ALA A 34 -12.05 1.34 -4.29
CA ALA A 34 -11.57 -0.01 -4.61
C ALA A 34 -12.36 -0.63 -5.77
N LEU A 35 -11.68 -0.95 -6.87
CA LEU A 35 -12.27 -1.65 -8.02
C LEU A 35 -12.26 -3.16 -7.75
N LYS A 36 -13.29 -3.65 -7.04
CA LYS A 36 -13.37 -5.05 -6.57
C LYS A 36 -13.31 -6.08 -7.71
N ASP A 37 -13.86 -5.73 -8.85
CA ASP A 37 -13.96 -6.60 -10.02
C ASP A 37 -12.74 -6.48 -10.96
N GLU A 38 -11.79 -5.60 -10.67
CA GLU A 38 -10.59 -5.39 -11.48
C GLU A 38 -9.34 -5.91 -10.77
N ASP A 39 -8.70 -6.92 -11.38
CA ASP A 39 -7.38 -7.36 -10.96
C ASP A 39 -6.33 -6.30 -11.32
N TYR A 40 -5.45 -6.01 -10.37
CA TYR A 40 -4.29 -5.18 -10.65
C TYR A 40 -3.28 -5.97 -11.45
N ILE A 41 -3.21 -5.67 -12.74
CA ILE A 41 -2.14 -6.15 -13.59
C ILE A 41 -0.90 -5.33 -13.25
N ARG A 42 0.01 -5.92 -12.45
CA ARG A 42 1.36 -5.38 -12.31
C ARG A 42 1.90 -5.18 -13.72
N LYS A 43 2.06 -3.91 -14.12
CA LYS A 43 2.85 -3.60 -15.30
C LYS A 43 4.22 -4.18 -15.01
N GLN A 44 4.53 -5.34 -15.59
CA GLN A 44 5.90 -5.81 -15.67
C GLN A 44 6.68 -4.62 -16.22
N PHE A 45 7.49 -4.00 -15.38
CA PHE A 45 8.41 -2.99 -15.86
C PHE A 45 9.24 -3.71 -16.92
N ARG A 46 8.96 -3.42 -18.20
CA ARG A 46 9.71 -3.90 -19.38
C ARG A 46 11.12 -3.30 -19.41
N GLY A 47 11.80 -3.34 -18.26
CA GLY A 47 13.11 -2.73 -18.01
C GLY A 47 13.81 -3.29 -16.77
N ILE A 48 13.25 -4.30 -16.08
CA ILE A 48 13.97 -5.04 -15.03
C ILE A 48 14.90 -6.11 -15.63
N GLU A 49 14.83 -6.37 -16.93
CA GLU A 49 15.89 -7.15 -17.58
C GLU A 49 17.21 -6.35 -17.65
N ASP A 50 17.17 -5.01 -17.59
CA ASP A 50 18.35 -4.13 -17.69
C ASP A 50 18.69 -3.35 -16.40
N SER A 51 17.84 -3.35 -15.38
CA SER A 51 18.18 -2.73 -14.08
C SER A 51 18.68 -3.78 -13.08
N GLN A 52 19.97 -3.68 -12.72
CA GLN A 52 20.62 -4.47 -11.67
C GLN A 52 19.99 -4.35 -10.26
N GLU A 53 18.91 -3.57 -10.10
CA GLU A 53 18.18 -3.37 -8.85
C GLU A 53 17.21 -4.52 -8.58
N GLN A 54 17.74 -5.65 -8.10
CA GLN A 54 16.93 -6.68 -7.44
C GLN A 54 16.53 -6.19 -6.03
N SER A 55 15.57 -5.26 -6.00
CA SER A 55 14.92 -4.77 -4.79
C SER A 55 13.83 -5.75 -4.31
N MET A 56 13.43 -5.66 -3.04
CA MET A 56 12.31 -6.41 -2.43
C MET A 56 10.98 -6.28 -3.21
N LYS A 57 10.86 -5.31 -4.13
CA LYS A 57 9.69 -5.04 -4.97
C LYS A 57 9.22 -6.25 -5.80
N GLY A 58 10.14 -7.13 -6.18
CA GLY A 58 9.84 -8.34 -6.96
C GLY A 58 9.39 -9.54 -6.12
N LEU A 59 9.59 -9.51 -4.80
CA LEU A 59 9.23 -10.63 -3.93
C LEU A 59 7.72 -10.69 -3.75
N ARG A 60 7.15 -11.86 -4.04
CA ARG A 60 5.76 -12.19 -3.74
C ARG A 60 5.69 -12.69 -2.30
N TRP A 61 5.22 -11.82 -1.41
CA TRP A 61 5.14 -12.10 0.04
C TRP A 61 4.01 -13.06 0.40
N ASP A 62 2.94 -13.09 -0.39
CA ASP A 62 1.79 -13.97 -0.19
C ASP A 62 1.19 -14.46 -1.53
N THR A 63 0.23 -15.38 -1.44
CA THR A 63 -0.51 -15.90 -2.59
C THR A 63 -1.74 -15.06 -2.94
N ALA A 64 -1.96 -13.91 -2.29
CA ALA A 64 -3.14 -13.10 -2.51
C ALA A 64 -3.16 -12.50 -3.92
N ASN A 65 -4.36 -12.26 -4.45
CA ASN A 65 -4.56 -11.55 -5.71
C ASN A 65 -4.56 -10.04 -5.44
N VAL A 66 -3.86 -9.28 -6.27
CA VAL A 66 -3.81 -7.82 -6.15
C VAL A 66 -5.01 -7.24 -6.90
N ARG A 67 -5.72 -6.30 -6.28
CA ARG A 67 -6.86 -5.58 -6.88
C ARG A 67 -6.50 -4.14 -7.19
N GLN A 68 -7.13 -3.56 -8.20
CA GLN A 68 -6.88 -2.19 -8.59
C GLN A 68 -7.62 -1.21 -7.65
N VAL A 69 -6.97 -0.08 -7.37
CA VAL A 69 -7.55 1.04 -6.63
C VAL A 69 -7.55 2.26 -7.55
N SER A 70 -8.64 3.01 -7.56
CA SER A 70 -8.87 4.18 -8.39
C SER A 70 -9.32 5.37 -7.55
N ALA A 71 -9.62 6.47 -8.21
CA ALA A 71 -10.23 7.65 -7.61
C ALA A 71 -11.59 7.91 -8.27
N SER A 72 -12.61 8.09 -7.45
CA SER A 72 -13.99 8.42 -7.86
C SER A 72 -14.28 9.90 -7.61
N GLY A 73 -15.13 10.51 -8.44
CA GLY A 73 -15.62 11.86 -8.18
C GLY A 73 -16.59 11.94 -6.99
N GLU A 74 -17.15 10.81 -6.59
CA GLU A 74 -18.12 10.69 -5.50
C GLU A 74 -17.62 9.74 -4.41
N SER A 75 -17.97 10.06 -3.16
CA SER A 75 -17.73 9.20 -2.00
C SER A 75 -18.65 7.97 -2.08
N MET A 76 -18.09 6.80 -2.36
CA MET A 76 -18.85 5.54 -2.33
C MET A 76 -19.08 5.07 -0.89
N TYR A 77 -20.25 4.50 -0.62
CA TYR A 77 -20.63 4.05 0.71
C TYR A 77 -19.85 2.82 1.18
N ASP A 78 -19.51 1.93 0.25
CA ASP A 78 -18.83 0.67 0.51
C ASP A 78 -17.30 0.78 0.57
N ASP A 79 -16.76 1.97 0.29
CA ASP A 79 -15.36 2.29 0.56
C ASP A 79 -15.20 2.75 2.01
N ALA A 80 -14.78 1.83 2.86
CA ALA A 80 -14.45 2.09 4.25
C ALA A 80 -13.11 1.42 4.60
N PHE A 81 -12.08 2.22 4.79
CA PHE A 81 -10.73 1.77 5.13
C PHE A 81 -10.51 1.85 6.63
N THR A 82 -9.67 0.98 7.18
CA THR A 82 -9.26 1.06 8.59
C THR A 82 -7.81 1.48 8.71
N ILE A 83 -7.52 2.30 9.71
CA ILE A 83 -6.13 2.69 10.02
C ILE A 83 -5.63 1.76 11.12
N GLN A 84 -4.77 0.82 10.74
CA GLN A 84 -4.25 -0.18 11.68
C GLN A 84 -2.97 0.32 12.33
N TYR A 85 -2.90 0.24 13.66
CA TYR A 85 -1.65 0.43 14.37
C TYR A 85 -0.79 -0.82 14.21
N VAL A 86 0.49 -0.63 13.89
CA VAL A 86 1.46 -1.72 13.78
C VAL A 86 2.45 -1.60 14.92
N GLU A 87 2.58 -2.67 15.71
CA GLU A 87 3.53 -2.71 16.81
C GLU A 87 4.97 -2.53 16.33
N LYS A 88 5.77 -1.84 17.14
CA LYS A 88 7.16 -1.51 16.79
C LYS A 88 8.01 -2.76 16.49
N THR A 89 7.81 -3.85 17.23
CA THR A 89 8.55 -5.11 17.02
C THR A 89 8.44 -5.60 15.59
N TYR A 90 7.23 -5.59 15.01
CA TYR A 90 7.03 -6.03 13.62
C TYR A 90 7.67 -5.09 12.60
N VAL A 91 7.71 -3.79 12.90
CA VAL A 91 8.40 -2.80 12.06
C VAL A 91 9.92 -3.02 12.10
N ASP A 92 10.47 -3.28 13.28
CA ASP A 92 11.90 -3.53 13.48
C ASP A 92 12.32 -4.84 12.77
N ASP A 93 11.55 -5.91 12.90
CA ASP A 93 11.79 -7.19 12.22
C ASP A 93 11.74 -7.03 10.69
N PHE A 94 10.72 -6.34 10.17
CA PHE A 94 10.61 -6.06 8.73
C PHE A 94 11.82 -5.28 8.22
N ASN A 95 12.20 -4.21 8.92
CA ASN A 95 13.32 -3.36 8.52
C ASN A 95 14.65 -4.12 8.54
N PHE A 96 14.86 -5.00 9.53
CA PHE A 96 16.04 -5.86 9.59
C PHE A 96 16.14 -6.75 8.34
N VAL A 97 15.06 -7.48 8.01
CA VAL A 97 15.02 -8.35 6.82
C VAL A 97 15.19 -7.55 5.54
N ALA A 98 14.50 -6.40 5.42
CA ALA A 98 14.59 -5.53 4.26
C ALA A 98 16.02 -4.99 4.02
N GLY A 99 16.82 -4.82 5.07
CA GLY A 99 18.23 -4.46 4.97
C GLY A 99 19.16 -5.65 4.68
N MET A 100 18.87 -6.82 5.25
CA MET A 100 19.70 -8.02 5.08
C MET A 100 19.59 -8.65 3.69
N VAL A 101 18.42 -8.62 3.05
CA VAL A 101 18.23 -9.24 1.73
C VAL A 101 19.15 -8.61 0.66
N PRO A 102 19.22 -7.27 0.49
CA PRO A 102 20.19 -6.66 -0.43
C PRO A 102 21.64 -7.02 -0.13
N PHE A 103 22.02 -7.09 1.15
CA PHE A 103 23.37 -7.49 1.55
C PHE A 103 23.70 -8.92 1.10
N LEU A 104 22.81 -9.88 1.38
CA LEU A 104 22.98 -11.27 0.97
C LEU A 104 23.01 -11.42 -0.55
N LEU A 105 22.15 -10.68 -1.28
CA LEU A 105 22.15 -10.69 -2.74
C LEU A 105 23.48 -10.20 -3.31
N ASN A 106 24.06 -9.14 -2.76
CA ASN A 106 25.38 -8.65 -3.18
C ASN A 106 26.46 -9.71 -2.93
N LEU A 107 26.45 -10.35 -1.75
CA LEU A 107 27.42 -11.41 -1.42
C LEU A 107 27.35 -12.60 -2.39
N ILE A 108 26.15 -12.99 -2.82
CA ILE A 108 25.95 -14.07 -3.79
C ILE A 108 26.47 -13.66 -5.17
N ARG A 109 26.27 -12.41 -5.59
CA ARG A 109 26.74 -11.90 -6.89
C ARG A 109 28.25 -11.70 -6.96
N ASP A 110 28.89 -11.43 -5.83
CA ASP A 110 30.35 -11.25 -5.73
C ASP A 110 31.11 -12.60 -5.79
N ARG A 111 30.42 -13.75 -5.75
CA ARG A 111 30.97 -15.10 -5.96
C ARG A 111 30.86 -15.55 -7.40
#